data_AF-A0A2J8QLU4-F1
#
_entry.id   AF-A0A2J8QLU4-F1
#
_cell.length_a   1.000
_cell.length_b   1.000
_cell.length_c   1.000
_cell.angle_alpha   90.00
_cell.angle_beta   90.00
_cell.angle_gamma   90.00
#
_symmetry.space_group_name_H-M   'P 1'
#
loop_
_entity.id
_entity.type
_entity.pdbx_description
1 polymer ?
#
loop_
_entity_poly.entity_id
_entity_poly.type
_entity_poly.pdbx_seq_one_letter_code
_entity_poly.pdbx_strand_id
1 'polypeptide(L)'
;LAKCVSSPHFQVAERALYYWNNEYIMSLISDNAAKILPIMFPSLYRNSKTHWNKTIHGLIYNALKLFMEMNQKLFDDCTQQFKAEKLKS
;
A
#
# COMPACT_ATOMS: atom_id res chain seq x y z
N LEU A 1 -2.78 10.00 -4.47
CA LEU A 1 -3.39 8.64 -4.36
C LEU A 1 -3.65 8.19 -2.93
N ALA A 2 -2.64 8.14 -2.04
CA ALA A 2 -2.80 7.61 -0.68
C ALA A 2 -3.98 8.24 0.10
N LYS A 3 -4.14 9.58 0.04
CA LYS A 3 -5.27 10.31 0.64
C LYS A 3 -6.64 9.98 0.03
N CYS A 4 -6.68 9.57 -1.24
CA CYS A 4 -7.92 9.22 -1.94
C CYS A 4 -8.35 7.78 -1.62
N VAL A 5 -7.39 6.86 -1.45
CA VAL A 5 -7.63 5.48 -1.01
C VAL A 5 -8.11 5.46 0.45
N SER A 6 -7.64 6.39 1.28
CA SER A 6 -8.10 6.55 2.68
C SER A 6 -9.36 7.41 2.81
N SER A 7 -10.05 7.73 1.72
CA SER A 7 -11.24 8.58 1.75
C SER A 7 -12.43 7.82 2.36
N PRO A 8 -13.24 8.46 3.23
CA PRO A 8 -14.49 7.87 3.72
C PRO A 8 -15.58 7.78 2.63
N HIS A 9 -15.39 8.44 1.49
CA HIS A 9 -16.30 8.38 0.35
C HIS A 9 -16.02 7.17 -0.55
N PHE A 10 -16.98 6.24 -0.60
CA PHE A 10 -16.87 4.97 -1.32
C PHE A 10 -16.41 5.13 -2.78
N GLN A 11 -17.06 5.99 -3.56
CA GLN A 11 -16.73 6.18 -4.99
C GLN A 11 -15.32 6.74 -5.23
N VAL A 12 -14.78 7.50 -4.27
CA VAL A 12 -13.42 8.06 -4.34
C VAL A 12 -12.39 6.98 -4.01
N ALA A 13 -12.64 6.19 -2.97
CA ALA A 13 -11.81 5.06 -2.61
C ALA A 13 -11.82 3.99 -3.73
N GLU A 14 -12.99 3.67 -4.27
CA GLU A 14 -13.20 2.70 -5.35
C GLU A 14 -12.46 3.09 -6.63
N ARG A 15 -12.63 4.33 -7.12
CA ARG A 15 -11.86 4.79 -8.29
C ARG A 15 -10.36 4.82 -8.05
N ALA A 16 -9.91 5.18 -6.83
CA ALA A 16 -8.50 5.14 -6.49
C ALA A 16 -7.93 3.71 -6.44
N LEU A 17 -8.75 2.72 -6.08
CA LEU A 17 -8.41 1.29 -6.05
C LEU A 17 -8.44 0.65 -7.44
N TYR A 18 -9.26 1.13 -8.38
CA TYR A 18 -9.21 0.67 -9.77
C TYR A 18 -7.86 0.90 -10.44
N TYR A 19 -7.11 1.94 -10.04
CA TYR A 19 -5.73 2.15 -10.49
C TYR A 19 -4.78 1.03 -10.02
N TRP A 20 -5.07 0.38 -8.89
CA TRP A 20 -4.32 -0.79 -8.41
C TRP A 20 -4.76 -2.10 -9.08
N ASN A 21 -5.92 -2.15 -9.71
CA ASN A 21 -6.36 -3.29 -10.53
C ASN A 21 -5.88 -3.21 -11.99
N ASN A 22 -5.20 -2.12 -12.37
CA ASN A 22 -4.65 -1.99 -13.71
C ASN A 22 -3.21 -2.53 -13.73
N GLU A 23 -2.99 -3.63 -14.45
CA GLU A 23 -1.69 -4.31 -14.55
C GLU A 23 -0.57 -3.40 -15.10
N TYR A 24 -0.89 -2.44 -15.97
CA TYR A 24 0.08 -1.48 -16.48
C TYR A 24 0.54 -0.48 -15.42
N ILE A 25 -0.37 -0.11 -14.52
CA ILE A 25 -0.03 0.79 -13.41
C ILE A 25 0.72 0.04 -12.33
N MET A 26 0.37 -1.23 -12.10
CA MET A 26 1.16 -2.12 -11.25
C MET A 26 2.57 -2.35 -11.82
N SER A 27 2.75 -2.49 -13.13
CA SER A 27 4.09 -2.63 -13.71
C SER A 27 4.92 -1.35 -13.54
N LEU A 28 4.33 -0.17 -13.76
CA LEU A 28 4.99 1.11 -13.52
C LEU A 28 5.34 1.34 -12.04
N ILE A 29 4.47 0.88 -11.13
CA ILE A 29 4.72 0.89 -9.69
C ILE A 29 5.87 -0.06 -9.33
N SER A 30 5.95 -1.22 -9.98
CA SER A 30 7.04 -2.19 -9.81
C SER A 30 8.38 -1.62 -10.27
N ASP A 31 8.42 -1.02 -11.46
CA ASP A 31 9.64 -0.40 -12.01
C ASP A 31 10.18 0.75 -11.15
N ASN A 32 9.32 1.36 -10.35
CA ASN A 32 9.65 2.47 -9.46
C ASN A 32 9.50 2.12 -7.97
N ALA A 33 9.47 0.83 -7.64
CA ALA A 33 9.19 0.34 -6.29
C ALA A 33 10.13 0.91 -5.22
N ALA A 34 11.41 1.14 -5.56
CA ALA A 34 12.40 1.77 -4.67
C ALA A 34 11.98 3.13 -4.10
N LYS A 35 11.20 3.91 -4.87
CA LYS A 35 10.71 5.24 -4.46
C LYS A 35 9.27 5.19 -3.96
N ILE A 36 8.45 4.34 -4.56
CA ILE A 36 7.01 4.28 -4.28
C ILE A 36 6.72 3.48 -3.01
N LEU A 37 7.45 2.39 -2.77
CA LEU A 37 7.22 1.50 -1.64
C LEU A 37 7.33 2.24 -0.29
N PRO A 38 8.38 3.03 0.01
CA PRO A 38 8.48 3.72 1.30
C PRO A 38 7.37 4.74 1.53
N ILE A 39 6.80 5.32 0.47
CA ILE A 39 5.71 6.30 0.54
C ILE A 39 4.36 5.61 0.78
N MET A 40 4.12 4.50 0.10
CA MET A 40 2.83 3.80 0.13
C MET A 40 2.72 2.83 1.30
N PHE A 41 3.82 2.22 1.74
CA PHE A 41 3.87 1.22 2.80
C PHE A 41 3.20 1.68 4.12
N PRO A 42 3.47 2.88 4.67
CA PRO A 42 2.81 3.34 5.89
C PRO A 42 1.29 3.44 5.75
N SER A 43 0.81 3.83 4.57
CA SER A 43 -0.62 3.97 4.28
C SER A 43 -1.29 2.61 4.14
N LEU A 44 -0.66 1.69 3.40
CA LEU A 44 -1.14 0.32 3.23
C LEU A 44 -1.16 -0.44 4.56
N TYR A 45 -0.09 -0.33 5.35
CA TYR A 45 0.05 -1.04 6.63
C TYR A 45 -0.90 -0.50 7.72
N ARG A 46 -1.21 0.80 7.72
CA ARG A 46 -2.23 1.36 8.62
C ARG A 46 -3.62 0.88 8.20
N ASN A 47 -3.94 0.99 6.92
CA ASN A 47 -5.25 0.62 6.39
C ASN A 47 -5.52 -0.88 6.50
N SER A 48 -4.51 -1.75 6.44
CA SER A 48 -4.69 -3.19 6.68
C SER A 48 -5.17 -3.52 8.10
N LYS A 49 -5.00 -2.61 9.06
CA LYS A 49 -5.42 -2.79 10.46
C LYS A 49 -6.70 -2.03 10.81
N THR A 50 -7.03 -0.97 10.07
CA THR A 50 -8.13 -0.06 10.43
C THR A 50 -9.32 -0.10 9.48
N HIS A 51 -9.20 -0.72 8.30
CA HIS A 51 -10.26 -0.70 7.31
C HIS A 51 -11.35 -1.74 7.64
N TRP A 52 -12.62 -1.35 7.60
CA TRP A 52 -13.73 -2.24 7.98
C TRP A 52 -14.19 -3.16 6.84
N ASN A 53 -13.83 -2.83 5.59
CA ASN A 53 -14.24 -3.57 4.41
C ASN A 53 -13.28 -4.73 4.07
N LYS A 54 -13.81 -5.96 4.06
CA LYS A 54 -13.07 -7.20 3.77
C LYS A 54 -12.47 -7.27 2.36
N THR A 55 -13.13 -6.71 1.36
CA THR A 55 -12.62 -6.67 -0.03
C THR A 55 -11.40 -5.76 -0.11
N ILE A 56 -11.43 -4.62 0.59
CA ILE A 56 -10.30 -3.70 0.67
C ILE A 56 -9.11 -4.34 1.38
N HIS A 57 -9.36 -5.14 2.44
CA HIS A 57 -8.32 -5.94 3.06
C HIS A 57 -7.66 -6.89 2.06
N GLY A 58 -8.44 -7.63 1.27
CA GLY A 58 -7.91 -8.52 0.24
C GLY A 58 -6.98 -7.81 -0.74
N LEU A 59 -7.39 -6.63 -1.23
CA LEU A 59 -6.58 -5.82 -2.15
C LEU A 59 -5.29 -5.30 -1.51
N ILE A 60 -5.34 -4.83 -0.27
CA ILE A 60 -4.16 -4.35 0.45
C ILE A 60 -3.18 -5.50 0.71
N TYR A 61 -3.67 -6.67 1.13
CA TYR A 61 -2.82 -7.85 1.33
C TYR A 61 -2.18 -8.31 0.02
N ASN A 62 -2.92 -8.29 -1.09
CA ASN A 62 -2.37 -8.61 -2.40
C ASN A 62 -1.26 -7.62 -2.80
N ALA A 63 -1.48 -6.32 -2.63
CA ALA A 63 -0.46 -5.30 -2.91
C ALA A 63 0.79 -5.47 -2.03
N LEU A 64 0.63 -5.71 -0.73
CA LEU A 64 1.74 -5.99 0.18
C LEU A 64 2.52 -7.25 -0.22
N LYS A 65 1.82 -8.31 -0.64
CA LYS A 65 2.43 -9.54 -1.11
C LYS A 65 3.23 -9.32 -2.39
N LEU A 66 2.67 -8.63 -3.38
CA LEU A 66 3.37 -8.27 -4.62
C LEU A 66 4.63 -7.46 -4.34
N PHE A 67 4.55 -6.48 -3.44
CA PHE A 67 5.71 -5.69 -3.04
C PHE A 67 6.80 -6.52 -2.36
N MET A 68 6.42 -7.49 -1.54
CA MET A 68 7.35 -8.43 -0.90
C MET A 68 8.01 -9.36 -1.94
N GLU A 69 7.24 -9.87 -2.91
CA GLU A 69 7.75 -10.72 -4.00
C GLU A 69 8.67 -9.95 -4.95
N MET A 70 8.39 -8.68 -5.20
CA MET A 70 9.21 -7.80 -6.05
C MET A 70 10.56 -7.45 -5.41
N ASN A 71 10.56 -7.05 -4.14
CA ASN A 71 11.79 -6.67 -3.44
C ASN A 71 11.65 -6.85 -1.93
N GLN A 72 11.89 -8.08 -1.47
CA GLN A 72 11.81 -8.45 -0.07
C GLN A 72 12.67 -7.57 0.83
N LYS A 73 13.90 -7.25 0.42
CA LYS A 73 14.82 -6.42 1.22
C LYS A 73 14.26 -5.02 1.47
N LEU A 74 13.77 -4.37 0.41
CA LEU A 74 13.17 -3.04 0.51
C LEU A 74 11.89 -3.06 1.36
N PHE A 75 11.10 -4.14 1.28
CA PHE A 75 9.92 -4.34 2.11
C PHE A 75 10.27 -4.48 3.59
N ASP A 76 11.31 -5.25 3.90
CA ASP A 76 11.82 -5.41 5.26
C ASP A 76 12.35 -4.08 5.81
N ASP A 77 13.12 -3.32 5.01
CA ASP A 77 13.62 -1.99 5.37
C ASP A 77 12.47 -1.01 5.68
N CYS A 78 11.43 -0.97 4.84
CA CYS A 78 10.24 -0.14 5.07
C CYS A 78 9.47 -0.57 6.33
N THR A 79 9.39 -1.88 6.59
CA THR A 79 8.75 -2.41 7.79
C THR A 79 9.51 -2.00 9.06
N GLN A 80 10.85 -2.10 9.03
CA GLN A 80 11.70 -1.68 10.14
C GLN A 80 11.60 -0.17 10.37
N GLN A 81 11.68 0.64 9.31
CA GLN A 81 11.58 2.10 9.40
C GLN A 81 10.21 2.52 9.96
N PHE A 82 9.13 1.91 9.48
CA PHE A 82 7.78 2.18 10.01
C PHE A 82 7.64 1.82 11.50
N LYS A 83 8.22 0.70 11.93
CA LYS A 83 8.23 0.32 13.36
C LYS A 83 9.06 1.28 14.21
N ALA A 84 10.23 1.70 13.70
CA ALA A 84 11.10 2.65 14.38
C ALA A 84 10.46 4.04 14.55
N GLU A 85 9.73 4.51 13.54
CA GLU A 85 8.94 5.75 13.64
C GLU A 85 7.81 5.63 14.65
N LYS A 86 7.13 4.48 14.71
CA LYS A 86 6.06 4.23 15.68
C LYS A 86 6.52 4.12 17.13
N LEU A 87 7.78 3.76 17.37
CA LEU A 87 8.38 3.70 18.72
C LEU A 87 8.91 5.05 19.21
N LYS A 88 9.03 6.04 18.31
CA LYS A 88 9.47 7.41 18.63
C LYS A 88 8.32 8.39 18.91
N SER A 89 7.07 7.97 18.77
CA SER A 89 5.85 8.74 19.10
C SER A 89 5.11 8.10 20.26
#